data_AF-A0A1Q6JUW3-F1
#
_entry.id   AF-A0A1Q6JUW3-F1
#
_cell.length_a   1.000
_cell.length_b   1.000
_cell.length_c   1.000
_cell.angle_alpha   90.00
_cell.angle_beta   90.00
_cell.angle_gamma   90.00
#
_symmetry.space_group_name_H-M   'P 1'
#
loop_
_entity.id
_entity.type
_entity.pdbx_description
1 polymer ?
#
loop_
_entity_poly.entity_id
_entity_poly.type
_entity_poly.pdbx_seq_one_letter_code
_entity_poly.pdbx_strand_id
1 'polypeptide(L)'
;MYELKYNFQQYNQVISVYLESLINKSMIYFQNQMRNGQIINSENDSGALAGAIENIEEYLYYYFTKYPNNFNNILNSTMNNLRTIACLPSNQRGIYGETQAQNKIIYINPELKPSRTLTGEERTRLYMAHELGHIVNNEWMKKVIDYANMQIRAGALNQEHAQLIYDGFSMLDEATTQDRAEEFTYLFSGKVRPQQINVRNQILFNGNAYKSNFDYYGELQAPATMFARTLRGIGKEDNDAKALKLLSTRALSPDFFNTILSEYSRDGQMSAFIKEVQYMGLLKRASYANFGQEDISYCINSSRYLSELTNVTSQMRDWREPFTNIDYER
;
A
#
# COMPACT_ATOMS: atom_id res chain seq x y z
N MET A 1 -14.03 12.32 -26.33
CA MET A 1 -13.15 11.15 -26.14
C MET A 1 -11.79 11.66 -25.72
N TYR A 2 -11.35 11.29 -24.51
CA TYR A 2 -10.04 11.67 -23.97
C TYR A 2 -8.91 11.13 -24.85
N GLU A 3 -7.95 11.96 -25.22
CA GLU A 3 -6.77 11.55 -25.99
C GLU A 3 -5.71 11.00 -25.02
N LEU A 4 -5.39 9.71 -25.17
CA LEU A 4 -4.40 9.04 -24.33
C LEU A 4 -2.97 9.49 -24.70
N LYS A 5 -2.18 9.83 -23.69
CA LYS A 5 -0.73 10.07 -23.81
C LYS A 5 0.04 8.78 -24.13
N TYR A 6 -0.44 7.63 -23.65
CA TYR A 6 0.22 6.34 -23.82
C TYR A 6 -0.61 5.35 -24.65
N ASN A 7 0.07 4.44 -25.35
CA ASN A 7 -0.59 3.38 -26.11
C ASN A 7 -0.72 2.10 -25.27
N PHE A 8 -1.94 1.78 -24.88
CA PHE A 8 -2.36 0.58 -24.16
C PHE A 8 -2.90 -0.53 -25.07
N GLN A 9 -2.67 -0.44 -26.38
CA GLN A 9 -3.10 -1.44 -27.36
C GLN A 9 -4.62 -1.69 -27.29
N GLN A 10 -5.04 -2.94 -27.05
CA GLN A 10 -6.46 -3.31 -26.97
C GLN A 10 -7.23 -2.59 -25.85
N TYR A 11 -6.54 -2.01 -24.86
CA TYR A 11 -7.20 -1.29 -23.76
C TYR A 11 -7.42 0.21 -24.03
N ASN A 12 -6.95 0.74 -25.17
CA ASN A 12 -7.04 2.17 -25.47
C ASN A 12 -8.47 2.72 -25.34
N GLN A 13 -9.45 2.04 -25.95
CA GLN A 13 -10.82 2.51 -25.93
C GLN A 13 -11.40 2.53 -24.51
N VAL A 14 -11.16 1.47 -23.72
CA VAL A 14 -11.74 1.35 -22.37
C VAL A 14 -11.10 2.36 -21.41
N ILE A 15 -9.78 2.58 -21.49
CA ILE A 15 -9.08 3.54 -20.64
C ILE A 15 -9.46 4.97 -21.02
N SER A 16 -9.54 5.29 -22.32
CA SER A 16 -9.97 6.62 -22.78
C SER A 16 -11.38 6.97 -22.28
N VAL A 17 -12.34 6.05 -22.41
CA VAL A 17 -13.72 6.25 -21.91
C VAL A 17 -13.74 6.39 -20.38
N TYR A 18 -12.93 5.59 -19.69
CA TYR A 18 -12.81 5.68 -18.23
C TYR A 18 -12.27 7.03 -17.78
N LEU A 19 -11.14 7.49 -18.33
CA LEU A 19 -10.52 8.77 -17.98
C LEU A 19 -11.44 9.95 -18.31
N GLU A 20 -12.15 9.91 -19.45
CA GLU A 20 -13.17 10.92 -19.77
C GLU A 20 -14.29 10.97 -18.73
N SER A 21 -14.80 9.81 -18.29
CA SER A 21 -15.80 9.78 -17.21
C SER A 21 -15.22 10.28 -15.88
N LEU A 22 -13.98 9.95 -15.56
CA LEU A 22 -13.32 10.34 -14.31
C LEU A 22 -13.12 11.86 -14.27
N ILE A 23 -12.64 12.45 -15.36
CA ILE A 23 -12.49 13.91 -15.52
C ILE A 23 -13.83 14.60 -15.28
N ASN A 24 -14.88 14.19 -15.98
CA ASN A 24 -16.19 14.83 -15.88
C ASN A 24 -16.73 14.81 -14.44
N LYS A 25 -16.63 13.66 -13.75
CA LYS A 25 -17.08 13.53 -12.36
C LYS A 25 -16.22 14.34 -11.39
N SER A 26 -14.90 14.32 -11.57
CA SER A 26 -13.95 15.08 -10.75
C SER A 26 -14.15 16.58 -10.89
N MET A 27 -14.39 17.07 -12.10
CA MET A 27 -14.67 18.49 -12.36
C MET A 27 -16.00 18.95 -11.77
N ILE A 28 -17.07 18.14 -11.90
CA ILE A 28 -18.35 18.42 -11.26
C ILE A 28 -18.18 18.47 -9.72
N TYR A 29 -17.44 17.52 -9.16
CA TYR A 29 -17.17 17.46 -7.74
C TYR A 29 -16.39 18.71 -7.29
N PHE A 30 -15.31 19.06 -7.98
CA PHE A 30 -14.49 20.24 -7.69
C PHE A 30 -15.30 21.55 -7.73
N GLN A 31 -16.17 21.71 -8.73
CA GLN A 31 -17.08 22.87 -8.81
C GLN A 31 -18.00 22.96 -7.59
N ASN A 32 -18.49 21.83 -7.09
CA ASN A 32 -19.28 21.80 -5.86
C ASN A 32 -18.43 22.13 -4.62
N GLN A 33 -17.19 21.64 -4.55
CA GLN A 33 -16.26 22.00 -3.46
C GLN A 33 -15.99 23.52 -3.43
N MET A 34 -15.82 24.15 -4.60
CA MET A 34 -15.68 25.61 -4.71
C MET A 34 -16.93 26.34 -4.21
N ARG A 35 -18.13 25.93 -4.65
CA ARG A 35 -19.40 26.53 -4.20
C ARG A 35 -19.60 26.41 -2.69
N ASN A 36 -19.12 25.32 -2.10
CA ASN A 36 -19.23 25.05 -0.66
C ASN A 36 -18.09 25.67 0.17
N GLY A 37 -17.18 26.46 -0.42
CA GLY A 37 -16.07 27.08 0.28
C GLY A 37 -15.01 26.10 0.80
N GLN A 38 -14.94 24.89 0.24
CA GLN A 38 -13.98 23.85 0.63
C GLN A 38 -12.62 24.01 -0.07
N ILE A 39 -12.57 24.82 -1.15
CA ILE A 39 -11.39 25.15 -1.95
C ILE A 39 -10.98 26.58 -1.63
N ILE A 40 -9.71 26.78 -1.24
CA ILE A 40 -9.17 28.11 -0.91
C ILE A 40 -8.49 28.74 -2.13
N ASN A 41 -7.62 27.98 -2.81
CA ASN A 41 -6.85 28.46 -3.95
C ASN A 41 -7.29 27.70 -5.20
N SER A 42 -8.29 28.24 -5.92
CA SER A 42 -8.89 27.56 -7.08
C SER A 42 -7.89 27.25 -8.18
N GLU A 43 -6.90 28.12 -8.40
CA GLU A 43 -5.88 27.91 -9.43
C GLU A 43 -4.96 26.74 -9.06
N ASN A 44 -4.32 26.81 -7.89
CA ASN A 44 -3.44 25.74 -7.41
C ASN A 44 -4.17 24.40 -7.29
N ASP A 45 -5.36 24.41 -6.70
CA ASP A 45 -6.12 23.18 -6.44
C ASP A 45 -6.65 22.57 -7.75
N SER A 46 -6.99 23.39 -8.76
CA SER A 46 -7.37 22.88 -10.08
C SER A 46 -6.17 22.30 -10.83
N GLY A 47 -4.99 22.90 -10.70
CA GLY A 47 -3.74 22.37 -11.26
C GLY A 47 -3.36 21.03 -10.65
N ALA A 48 -3.43 20.92 -9.32
CA ALA A 48 -3.18 19.67 -8.61
C ALA A 48 -4.17 18.56 -9.01
N LEU A 49 -5.46 18.90 -9.17
CA LEU A 49 -6.47 17.96 -9.65
C LEU A 49 -6.17 17.46 -11.07
N ALA A 50 -5.84 18.37 -11.99
CA ALA A 50 -5.46 18.02 -13.36
C ALA A 50 -4.24 17.10 -13.39
N GLY A 51 -3.18 17.46 -12.66
CA GLY A 51 -1.97 16.63 -12.55
C GLY A 51 -2.24 15.26 -11.95
N ALA A 52 -3.13 15.15 -10.95
CA ALA A 52 -3.52 13.85 -10.38
C ALA A 52 -4.26 12.96 -11.38
N ILE A 53 -5.08 13.53 -12.27
CA ILE A 53 -5.75 12.78 -13.35
C ILE A 53 -4.72 12.27 -14.35
N GLU A 54 -3.77 13.09 -14.77
CA GLU A 54 -2.67 12.66 -15.66
C GLU A 54 -1.85 11.52 -15.02
N ASN A 55 -1.57 11.64 -13.72
CA ASN A 55 -0.85 10.63 -12.97
C ASN A 55 -1.59 9.27 -12.94
N ILE A 56 -2.91 9.21 -13.11
CA ILE A 56 -3.65 7.93 -13.23
C ILE A 56 -3.33 7.23 -14.54
N GLU A 57 -3.28 7.97 -15.65
CA GLU A 57 -2.89 7.37 -16.93
C GLU A 57 -1.46 6.81 -16.82
N GLU A 58 -0.54 7.58 -16.22
CA GLU A 58 0.83 7.13 -15.96
C GLU A 58 0.88 5.88 -15.07
N TYR A 59 0.08 5.83 -14.00
CA TYR A 59 -0.03 4.68 -13.12
C TYR A 59 -0.51 3.44 -13.89
N LEU A 60 -1.59 3.55 -14.67
CA LEU A 60 -2.07 2.44 -15.47
C LEU A 60 -1.01 1.99 -16.48
N TYR A 61 -0.30 2.93 -17.13
CA TYR A 61 0.73 2.61 -18.11
C TYR A 61 1.93 1.92 -17.47
N TYR A 62 2.31 2.32 -16.27
CA TYR A 62 3.34 1.65 -15.48
C TYR A 62 3.01 0.17 -15.27
N TYR A 63 1.80 -0.15 -14.82
CA TYR A 63 1.41 -1.53 -14.58
C TYR A 63 1.15 -2.33 -15.85
N PHE A 64 0.65 -1.69 -16.90
CA PHE A 64 0.52 -2.29 -18.24
C PHE A 64 1.86 -2.81 -18.75
N THR A 65 2.92 -2.00 -18.60
CA THR A 65 4.25 -2.32 -19.12
C THR A 65 5.06 -3.23 -18.19
N LYS A 66 4.99 -3.03 -16.87
CA LYS A 66 5.83 -3.76 -15.91
C LYS A 66 5.20 -5.06 -15.40
N TYR A 67 3.87 -5.13 -15.34
CA TYR A 67 3.15 -6.24 -14.72
C TYR A 67 1.96 -6.71 -15.59
N PRO A 68 2.19 -7.09 -16.87
CA PRO A 68 1.11 -7.39 -17.82
C PRO A 68 0.17 -8.50 -17.34
N ASN A 69 0.69 -9.50 -16.59
CA ASN A 69 -0.12 -10.59 -16.04
C ASN A 69 -1.15 -10.13 -15.00
N ASN A 70 -0.87 -9.03 -14.28
CA ASN A 70 -1.77 -8.46 -13.27
C ASN A 70 -2.58 -7.28 -13.82
N PHE A 71 -2.26 -6.76 -15.00
CA PHE A 71 -2.81 -5.50 -15.49
C PHE A 71 -4.33 -5.52 -15.64
N ASN A 72 -4.91 -6.63 -16.11
CA ASN A 72 -6.37 -6.77 -16.18
C ASN A 72 -7.03 -6.58 -14.81
N ASN A 73 -6.44 -7.16 -13.77
CA ASN A 73 -6.96 -7.02 -12.42
C ASN A 73 -6.88 -5.56 -11.98
N ILE A 74 -5.68 -4.97 -12.10
CA ILE A 74 -5.41 -3.59 -11.70
C ILE A 74 -6.36 -2.62 -12.40
N LEU A 75 -6.50 -2.74 -13.73
CA LEU A 75 -7.41 -1.91 -14.52
C LEU A 75 -8.85 -2.04 -14.04
N ASN A 76 -9.33 -3.28 -13.85
CA ASN A 76 -10.68 -3.53 -13.37
C ASN A 76 -10.91 -3.01 -11.94
N SER A 77 -9.98 -3.25 -11.02
CA SER A 77 -10.08 -2.76 -9.64
C SER A 77 -10.12 -1.23 -9.61
N THR A 78 -9.26 -0.55 -10.38
CA THR A 78 -9.26 0.91 -10.50
C THR A 78 -10.57 1.42 -11.09
N MET A 79 -10.99 0.93 -12.26
CA MET A 79 -12.21 1.40 -12.92
C MET A 79 -13.48 1.19 -12.09
N ASN A 80 -13.54 0.07 -11.36
CA ASN A 80 -14.72 -0.27 -10.57
C ASN A 80 -14.78 0.49 -9.25
N ASN A 81 -13.65 0.94 -8.70
CA ASN A 81 -13.58 1.52 -7.35
C ASN A 81 -13.08 2.97 -7.29
N LEU A 82 -12.68 3.57 -8.41
CA LEU A 82 -12.35 5.00 -8.50
C LEU A 82 -13.22 5.69 -9.54
N ARG A 83 -14.05 6.63 -9.08
CA ARG A 83 -14.96 7.42 -9.92
C ARG A 83 -14.68 8.91 -9.91
N THR A 84 -13.95 9.40 -8.91
CA THR A 84 -13.70 10.82 -8.69
C THR A 84 -12.33 10.98 -8.04
N ILE A 85 -11.50 11.90 -8.53
CA ILE A 85 -10.42 12.49 -7.74
C ILE A 85 -10.91 13.83 -7.22
N ALA A 86 -10.59 14.16 -5.98
CA ALA A 86 -10.94 15.43 -5.37
C ALA A 86 -9.75 16.00 -4.60
N CYS A 87 -9.71 17.31 -4.41
CA CYS A 87 -8.78 17.91 -3.47
C CYS A 87 -9.34 17.77 -2.05
N LEU A 88 -8.49 17.50 -1.07
CA LEU A 88 -8.88 17.58 0.34
C LEU A 88 -9.47 18.96 0.64
N PRO A 89 -10.64 19.02 1.32
CA PRO A 89 -11.15 20.27 1.88
C PRO A 89 -10.08 20.97 2.69
N SER A 90 -10.03 22.30 2.63
CA SER A 90 -8.97 23.08 3.26
C SER A 90 -8.79 22.82 4.76
N ASN A 91 -9.89 22.60 5.48
CA ASN A 91 -9.88 22.26 6.91
C ASN A 91 -9.44 20.82 7.19
N GLN A 92 -9.20 20.00 6.17
CA GLN A 92 -8.78 18.60 6.24
C GLN A 92 -7.38 18.35 5.64
N ARG A 93 -6.66 19.40 5.19
CA ARG A 93 -5.30 19.28 4.60
C ARG A 93 -4.18 18.93 5.61
N GLY A 94 -4.55 18.42 6.80
CA GLY A 94 -3.61 17.90 7.80
C GLY A 94 -3.12 16.48 7.52
N ILE A 95 -3.69 15.81 6.51
CA ILE A 95 -3.30 14.49 6.03
C ILE A 95 -2.82 14.57 4.58
N TYR A 96 -2.29 13.48 4.07
CA TYR A 96 -1.63 13.46 2.77
C TYR A 96 -2.54 13.11 1.59
N GLY A 97 -3.50 12.26 1.86
CA GLY A 97 -4.52 11.78 0.95
C GLY A 97 -5.51 10.90 1.71
N GLU A 98 -6.61 10.52 1.05
CA GLU A 98 -7.61 9.61 1.62
C GLU A 98 -8.35 8.88 0.50
N THR A 99 -8.47 7.55 0.60
CA THR A 99 -9.40 6.78 -0.21
C THR A 99 -10.73 6.56 0.50
N GLN A 100 -11.81 7.12 -0.05
CA GLN A 100 -13.18 6.81 0.36
C GLN A 100 -13.77 5.70 -0.50
N ALA A 101 -13.58 4.46 -0.07
CA ALA A 101 -14.01 3.27 -0.81
C ALA A 101 -15.53 3.25 -1.14
N GLN A 102 -16.39 3.70 -0.23
CA GLN A 102 -17.84 3.72 -0.42
C GLN A 102 -18.26 4.69 -1.54
N ASN A 103 -17.66 5.88 -1.53
CA ASN A 103 -17.96 6.94 -2.49
C ASN A 103 -17.13 6.82 -3.78
N LYS A 104 -16.12 5.94 -3.80
CA LYS A 104 -15.18 5.74 -4.90
C LYS A 104 -14.39 7.01 -5.22
N ILE A 105 -13.93 7.69 -4.17
CA ILE A 105 -13.21 8.96 -4.26
C ILE A 105 -11.80 8.77 -3.71
N ILE A 106 -10.81 9.30 -4.43
CA ILE A 106 -9.47 9.57 -3.87
C ILE A 106 -9.36 11.07 -3.63
N TYR A 107 -9.05 11.45 -2.39
CA TYR A 107 -8.70 12.81 -2.04
C TYR A 107 -7.18 12.99 -2.06
N ILE A 108 -6.72 14.05 -2.72
CA ILE A 108 -5.31 14.44 -2.75
C ILE A 108 -5.10 15.70 -1.91
N ASN A 109 -3.95 15.81 -1.26
CA ASN A 109 -3.51 17.08 -0.68
C ASN A 109 -2.76 17.92 -1.75
N PRO A 110 -3.27 19.09 -2.14
CA PRO A 110 -2.61 19.97 -3.11
C PRO A 110 -1.51 20.85 -2.50
N GLU A 111 -1.29 20.79 -1.18
CA GLU A 111 -0.38 21.66 -0.42
C GLU A 111 0.76 20.88 0.25
N LEU A 112 1.12 19.71 -0.29
CA LEU A 112 2.22 18.93 0.25
C LEU A 112 3.53 19.71 0.13
N LYS A 113 4.22 19.86 1.26
CA LYS A 113 5.56 20.44 1.30
C LYS A 113 6.54 19.53 0.57
N PRO A 114 7.61 20.04 -0.05
CA PRO A 114 8.67 19.18 -0.57
C PRO A 114 9.33 18.36 0.55
N SER A 115 9.81 17.17 0.20
CA SER A 115 10.70 16.38 1.03
C SER A 115 12.15 16.63 0.63
N ARG A 116 13.07 15.81 1.13
CA ARG A 116 14.50 15.94 0.81
C ARG A 116 14.81 15.61 -0.66
N THR A 117 13.93 14.85 -1.31
CA THR A 117 14.18 14.26 -2.65
C THR A 117 13.02 14.49 -3.63
N LEU A 118 11.82 14.76 -3.12
CA LEU A 118 10.62 15.01 -3.93
C LEU A 118 10.07 16.43 -3.72
N THR A 119 9.59 17.07 -4.79
CA THR A 119 8.82 18.32 -4.73
C THR A 119 7.44 18.07 -4.15
N GLY A 120 6.68 19.13 -3.84
CA GLY A 120 5.30 18.98 -3.37
C GLY A 120 4.41 18.21 -4.35
N GLU A 121 4.50 18.54 -5.64
CA GLU A 121 3.75 17.88 -6.71
C GLU A 121 4.12 16.39 -6.86
N GLU A 122 5.40 16.06 -6.78
CA GLU A 122 5.86 14.67 -6.85
C GLU A 122 5.39 13.86 -5.64
N ARG A 123 5.27 14.50 -4.47
CA ARG A 123 4.65 13.85 -3.31
C ARG A 123 3.16 13.65 -3.53
N THR A 124 2.45 14.62 -4.12
CA THR A 124 1.03 14.43 -4.48
C THR A 124 0.87 13.25 -5.45
N ARG A 125 1.77 13.08 -6.42
CA ARG A 125 1.83 11.89 -7.29
C ARG A 125 2.04 10.60 -6.49
N LEU A 126 3.00 10.59 -5.57
CA LEU A 126 3.27 9.45 -4.68
C LEU A 126 2.02 9.04 -3.91
N TYR A 127 1.31 10.02 -3.33
CA TYR A 127 0.12 9.72 -2.55
C TYR A 127 -1.03 9.22 -3.38
N MET A 128 -1.25 9.81 -4.55
CA MET A 128 -2.26 9.30 -5.45
C MET A 128 -1.96 7.83 -5.83
N ALA A 129 -0.69 7.50 -6.13
CA ALA A 129 -0.29 6.13 -6.41
C ALA A 129 -0.41 5.19 -5.19
N HIS A 130 -0.17 5.71 -3.99
CA HIS A 130 -0.39 5.00 -2.73
C HIS A 130 -1.87 4.65 -2.56
N GLU A 131 -2.76 5.64 -2.64
CA GLU A 131 -4.20 5.44 -2.54
C GLU A 131 -4.75 4.45 -3.61
N LEU A 132 -4.24 4.52 -4.84
CA LEU A 132 -4.54 3.53 -5.88
C LEU A 132 -4.06 2.11 -5.51
N GLY A 133 -2.92 1.99 -4.84
CA GLY A 133 -2.40 0.72 -4.34
C GLY A 133 -3.37 0.04 -3.37
N HIS A 134 -4.00 0.79 -2.48
CA HIS A 134 -5.05 0.26 -1.60
C HIS A 134 -6.26 -0.25 -2.39
N ILE A 135 -6.67 0.44 -3.46
CA ILE A 135 -7.75 -0.03 -4.33
C ILE A 135 -7.43 -1.40 -4.95
N VAL A 136 -6.20 -1.59 -5.42
CA VAL A 136 -5.73 -2.87 -5.98
C VAL A 136 -5.67 -3.95 -4.88
N ASN A 137 -5.11 -3.62 -3.72
CA ASN A 137 -4.94 -4.57 -2.62
C ASN A 137 -6.25 -4.95 -1.91
N ASN A 138 -7.30 -4.13 -2.04
CA ASN A 138 -8.61 -4.34 -1.40
C ASN A 138 -9.21 -5.73 -1.70
N GLU A 139 -8.90 -6.32 -2.85
CA GLU A 139 -9.41 -7.65 -3.22
C GLU A 139 -8.91 -8.76 -2.30
N TRP A 140 -7.61 -8.78 -1.98
CA TRP A 140 -7.06 -9.76 -1.05
C TRP A 140 -7.29 -9.34 0.41
N MET A 141 -7.41 -8.04 0.72
CA MET A 141 -7.79 -7.58 2.06
C MET A 141 -9.20 -8.05 2.48
N LYS A 142 -10.16 -8.13 1.54
CA LYS A 142 -11.47 -8.75 1.81
C LYS A 142 -11.35 -10.21 2.23
N LYS A 143 -10.44 -10.96 1.58
CA LYS A 143 -10.18 -12.37 1.93
C LYS A 143 -9.59 -12.52 3.34
N VAL A 144 -8.78 -11.55 3.80
CA VAL A 144 -8.29 -11.49 5.19
C VAL A 144 -9.45 -11.34 6.17
N ILE A 145 -10.39 -10.43 5.90
CA ILE A 145 -11.58 -10.21 6.73
C ILE A 145 -12.44 -11.48 6.79
N ASP A 146 -12.68 -12.10 5.63
CA ASP A 146 -13.46 -13.34 5.54
C ASP A 146 -12.81 -14.49 6.34
N TYR A 147 -11.49 -14.63 6.21
CA TYR A 147 -10.71 -15.60 7.00
C TYR A 147 -10.81 -15.33 8.50
N ALA A 148 -10.57 -14.09 8.94
CA ALA A 148 -10.64 -13.73 10.35
C ALA A 148 -12.02 -14.02 10.95
N ASN A 149 -13.09 -13.64 10.23
CA ASN A 149 -14.47 -13.91 10.62
C ASN A 149 -14.78 -15.43 10.67
N MET A 150 -14.25 -16.20 9.72
CA MET A 150 -14.39 -17.66 9.73
C MET A 150 -13.71 -18.29 10.94
N GLN A 151 -12.50 -17.85 11.28
CA GLN A 151 -11.75 -18.36 12.44
C GLN A 151 -12.43 -18.00 13.77
N ILE A 152 -13.05 -16.81 13.89
CA ILE A 152 -13.89 -16.44 15.04
C ILE A 152 -15.07 -17.40 15.16
N ARG A 153 -15.83 -17.62 14.07
CA ARG A 153 -16.98 -18.53 14.08
C ARG A 153 -16.61 -19.97 14.43
N ALA A 154 -15.42 -20.41 14.04
CA ALA A 154 -14.88 -21.73 14.37
C ALA A 154 -14.35 -21.83 15.82
N GLY A 155 -14.31 -20.73 16.59
CA GLY A 155 -13.75 -20.70 17.94
C GLY A 155 -12.22 -20.78 17.99
N ALA A 156 -11.54 -20.66 16.84
CA ALA A 156 -10.09 -20.74 16.73
C ALA A 156 -9.39 -19.42 17.10
N LEU A 157 -10.09 -18.30 16.93
CA LEU A 157 -9.61 -16.97 17.31
C LEU A 157 -10.66 -16.22 18.13
N ASN A 158 -10.20 -15.41 19.08
CA ASN A 158 -11.03 -14.37 19.70
C ASN A 158 -11.00 -13.09 18.83
N GLN A 159 -11.84 -12.12 19.17
CA GLN A 159 -11.98 -10.89 18.40
C GLN A 159 -10.72 -10.03 18.40
N GLU A 160 -9.97 -9.99 19.51
CA GLU A 160 -8.71 -9.24 19.61
C GLU A 160 -7.64 -9.82 18.68
N HIS A 161 -7.47 -11.15 18.70
CA HIS A 161 -6.53 -11.85 17.83
C HIS A 161 -6.88 -11.70 16.35
N ALA A 162 -8.17 -11.75 16.02
CA ALA A 162 -8.65 -11.53 14.67
C ALA A 162 -8.37 -10.09 14.20
N GLN A 163 -8.57 -9.10 15.05
CA GLN A 163 -8.23 -7.70 14.75
C GLN A 163 -6.73 -7.53 14.53
N LEU A 164 -5.88 -8.14 15.36
CA LEU A 164 -4.42 -8.07 15.16
C LEU A 164 -3.96 -8.74 13.86
N ILE A 165 -4.64 -9.80 13.41
CA ILE A 165 -4.37 -10.41 12.10
C ILE A 165 -4.76 -9.45 10.98
N TYR A 166 -5.93 -8.82 11.06
CA TYR A 166 -6.33 -7.79 10.11
C TYR A 166 -5.33 -6.63 10.09
N ASP A 167 -4.93 -6.13 11.26
CA ASP A 167 -3.97 -5.02 11.38
C ASP A 167 -2.60 -5.40 10.80
N GLY A 168 -2.16 -6.66 10.95
CA GLY A 168 -0.91 -7.14 10.36
C GLY A 168 -0.95 -7.19 8.83
N PHE A 169 -2.06 -7.60 8.24
CA PHE A 169 -2.24 -7.52 6.79
C PHE A 169 -2.47 -6.09 6.29
N SER A 170 -3.12 -5.23 7.07
CA SER A 170 -3.20 -3.80 6.80
C SER A 170 -1.80 -3.16 6.83
N MET A 171 -0.91 -3.59 7.73
CA MET A 171 0.50 -3.18 7.72
C MET A 171 1.21 -3.56 6.41
N LEU A 172 0.93 -4.77 5.90
CA LEU A 172 1.47 -5.25 4.63
C LEU A 172 0.91 -4.48 3.43
N ASP A 173 -0.38 -4.19 3.44
CA ASP A 173 -1.02 -3.35 2.43
C ASP A 173 -0.27 -2.02 2.31
N GLU A 174 -0.05 -1.35 3.43
CA GLU A 174 0.63 -0.05 3.53
C GLU A 174 2.06 -0.10 3.04
N ALA A 175 2.84 -1.08 3.52
CA ALA A 175 4.24 -1.20 3.13
C ALA A 175 4.41 -1.55 1.64
N THR A 176 3.59 -2.47 1.11
CA THR A 176 3.67 -2.89 -0.30
C THR A 176 3.14 -1.82 -1.25
N THR A 177 2.09 -1.12 -0.86
CA THR A 177 1.56 0.03 -1.59
C THR A 177 2.55 1.18 -1.59
N GLN A 178 3.13 1.53 -0.45
CA GLN A 178 4.16 2.56 -0.36
C GLN A 178 5.36 2.20 -1.24
N ASP A 179 5.88 0.97 -1.16
CA ASP A 179 7.04 0.55 -1.96
C ASP A 179 6.80 0.73 -3.46
N ARG A 180 5.62 0.34 -3.96
CA ARG A 180 5.25 0.50 -5.37
C ARG A 180 5.02 1.96 -5.75
N ALA A 181 4.40 2.74 -4.87
CA ALA A 181 4.16 4.17 -5.08
C ALA A 181 5.47 4.98 -5.16
N GLU A 182 6.47 4.62 -4.37
CA GLU A 182 7.83 5.16 -4.44
C GLU A 182 8.46 4.83 -5.80
N GLU A 183 8.46 3.54 -6.20
CA GLU A 183 9.03 3.14 -7.50
C GLU A 183 8.38 3.87 -8.68
N PHE A 184 7.04 3.96 -8.67
CA PHE A 184 6.27 4.69 -9.66
C PHE A 184 6.66 6.17 -9.69
N THR A 185 6.63 6.84 -8.55
CA THR A 185 6.90 8.28 -8.46
C THR A 185 8.29 8.63 -8.93
N TYR A 186 9.32 7.95 -8.41
CA TYR A 186 10.70 8.23 -8.81
C TYR A 186 10.92 8.01 -10.31
N LEU A 187 10.32 6.96 -10.88
CA LEU A 187 10.39 6.68 -12.31
C LEU A 187 9.80 7.83 -13.15
N PHE A 188 8.56 8.24 -12.87
CA PHE A 188 7.88 9.29 -13.66
C PHE A 188 8.35 10.71 -13.32
N SER A 189 9.12 10.87 -12.24
CA SER A 189 9.87 12.08 -11.92
C SER A 189 11.25 12.13 -12.61
N GLY A 190 11.68 11.06 -13.28
CA GLY A 190 13.02 10.99 -13.86
C GLY A 190 14.14 11.00 -12.81
N LYS A 191 13.85 10.51 -11.59
CA LYS A 191 14.75 10.54 -10.44
C LYS A 191 15.15 9.14 -10.01
N VAL A 192 16.30 9.04 -9.35
CA VAL A 192 16.76 7.79 -8.74
C VAL A 192 16.16 7.68 -7.35
N ARG A 193 15.48 6.57 -7.07
CA ARG A 193 14.98 6.26 -5.72
C ARG A 193 16.15 6.19 -4.72
N PRO A 194 16.09 6.90 -3.58
CA PRO A 194 17.15 6.89 -2.58
C PRO A 194 17.44 5.49 -2.05
N GLN A 195 18.70 5.29 -1.66
CA GLN A 195 19.08 4.11 -0.87
C GLN A 195 18.51 4.20 0.54
N GLN A 196 18.30 3.05 1.18
CA GLN A 196 17.86 3.01 2.57
C GLN A 196 18.89 3.67 3.49
N ILE A 197 18.41 4.56 4.35
CA ILE A 197 19.20 5.23 5.38
C ILE A 197 18.67 4.89 6.77
N ASN A 198 19.51 5.09 7.78
CA ASN A 198 19.08 4.99 9.16
C ASN A 198 18.24 6.23 9.52
N VAL A 199 16.96 6.00 9.81
CA VAL A 199 16.00 7.00 10.29
C VAL A 199 15.77 6.76 11.78
N ARG A 200 15.51 7.83 12.53
CA ARG A 200 15.13 7.77 13.95
C ARG A 200 13.81 8.47 14.16
N ASN A 201 12.96 7.85 14.96
CA ASN A 201 11.77 8.48 15.53
C ASN A 201 11.90 8.35 17.05
N GLN A 202 11.75 9.44 17.80
CA GLN A 202 11.98 9.44 19.26
C GLN A 202 10.93 8.64 20.05
N ILE A 203 9.75 8.47 19.47
CA ILE A 203 8.60 7.83 20.09
C ILE A 203 8.57 6.33 19.73
N LEU A 204 8.83 6.01 18.46
CA LEU A 204 8.90 4.63 17.98
C LEU A 204 10.25 3.99 18.29
N PHE A 205 10.21 2.68 18.55
CA PHE A 205 11.36 1.82 18.80
C PHE A 205 12.31 2.37 19.87
N ASN A 206 11.78 3.08 20.87
CA ASN A 206 12.55 3.73 21.94
C ASN A 206 13.68 4.63 21.41
N GLY A 207 13.47 5.29 20.25
CA GLY A 207 14.48 6.16 19.64
C GLY A 207 15.55 5.42 18.83
N ASN A 208 15.48 4.09 18.75
CA ASN A 208 16.44 3.30 17.97
C ASN A 208 16.28 3.56 16.47
N ALA A 209 17.41 3.51 15.77
CA ALA A 209 17.42 3.70 14.33
C ALA A 209 16.86 2.47 13.61
N TYR A 210 16.13 2.70 12.53
CA TYR A 210 15.67 1.68 11.60
C TYR A 210 16.00 2.12 10.16
N LYS A 211 16.16 1.16 9.25
CA LYS A 211 16.45 1.46 7.85
C LYS A 211 15.17 1.74 7.08
N SER A 212 15.15 2.86 6.37
CA SER A 212 14.08 3.17 5.43
C SER A 212 14.56 4.07 4.29
N ASN A 213 13.93 3.93 3.13
CA ASN A 213 13.95 4.92 2.04
C ASN A 213 12.56 5.40 1.64
N PHE A 214 11.53 5.05 2.42
CA PHE A 214 10.20 5.59 2.20
C PHE A 214 10.13 7.05 2.66
N ASP A 215 9.41 7.87 1.90
CA ASP A 215 9.00 9.21 2.29
C ASP A 215 8.05 9.15 3.50
N TYR A 216 7.28 8.05 3.63
CA TYR A 216 6.29 7.82 4.69
C TYR A 216 6.23 6.36 5.14
N TYR A 217 5.71 6.14 6.35
CA TYR A 217 5.57 4.80 6.92
C TYR A 217 6.88 3.99 6.93
N GLY A 218 8.02 4.68 7.04
CA GLY A 218 9.34 4.06 6.95
C GLY A 218 9.56 3.00 8.04
N GLU A 219 8.92 3.15 9.18
CA GLU A 219 8.92 2.19 10.29
C GLU A 219 8.31 0.83 9.90
N LEU A 220 7.45 0.78 8.88
CA LEU A 220 6.80 -0.45 8.41
C LEU A 220 7.68 -1.22 7.41
N GLN A 221 8.68 -0.57 6.82
CA GLN A 221 9.51 -1.17 5.77
C GLN A 221 10.30 -2.39 6.26
N ALA A 222 10.94 -2.28 7.43
CA ALA A 222 11.74 -3.38 7.99
C ALA A 222 10.87 -4.58 8.41
N PRO A 223 9.76 -4.42 9.16
CA PRO A 223 8.83 -5.51 9.46
C PRO A 223 8.28 -6.20 8.20
N ALA A 224 7.89 -5.45 7.17
CA ALA A 224 7.42 -6.03 5.92
C ALA A 224 8.52 -6.82 5.19
N THR A 225 9.77 -6.37 5.28
CA THR A 225 10.93 -7.09 4.71
C THR A 225 11.23 -8.38 5.47
N MET A 226 11.06 -8.39 6.80
CA MET A 226 11.17 -9.61 7.62
C MET A 226 10.11 -10.64 7.19
N PHE A 227 8.86 -10.20 7.03
CA PHE A 227 7.78 -11.04 6.49
C PHE A 227 8.05 -11.50 5.06
N ALA A 228 8.58 -10.63 4.18
CA ALA A 228 8.93 -11.02 2.82
C ALA A 228 9.86 -12.24 2.83
N ARG A 229 10.83 -12.28 3.75
CA ARG A 229 11.85 -13.34 3.82
C ARG A 229 11.38 -14.65 4.42
N THR A 230 10.20 -14.71 5.02
CA THR A 230 9.60 -15.99 5.45
C THR A 230 8.89 -16.69 4.29
N LEU A 231 8.63 -15.99 3.18
CA LEU A 231 7.95 -16.55 2.00
C LEU A 231 8.90 -17.29 1.05
N ARG A 232 8.36 -18.32 0.39
CA ARG A 232 9.09 -19.16 -0.57
C ARG A 232 9.59 -18.33 -1.75
N GLY A 233 10.82 -18.54 -2.19
CA GLY A 233 11.41 -17.81 -3.32
C GLY A 233 11.82 -16.34 -3.02
N ILE A 234 11.59 -15.84 -1.81
CA ILE A 234 12.12 -14.54 -1.35
C ILE A 234 13.16 -14.73 -0.25
N GLY A 235 13.01 -15.73 0.62
CA GLY A 235 13.85 -15.90 1.81
C GLY A 235 15.35 -15.81 1.60
N LYS A 236 15.86 -16.23 0.41
CA LYS A 236 17.26 -16.17 -0.04
C LYS A 236 17.79 -14.77 -0.40
N GLU A 237 16.92 -13.77 -0.43
CA GLU A 237 17.29 -12.43 -0.84
C GLU A 237 17.85 -11.60 0.32
N ASP A 238 19.17 -11.42 0.32
CA ASP A 238 19.87 -10.61 1.32
C ASP A 238 19.72 -9.11 1.10
N ASN A 239 19.29 -8.66 -0.09
CA ASN A 239 19.01 -7.25 -0.33
C ASN A 239 17.58 -6.88 0.13
N ASP A 240 17.48 -6.07 1.18
CA ASP A 240 16.19 -5.64 1.77
C ASP A 240 15.23 -5.03 0.73
N ALA A 241 15.74 -4.15 -0.14
CA ALA A 241 14.93 -3.49 -1.16
C ALA A 241 14.41 -4.49 -2.21
N LYS A 242 15.22 -5.47 -2.60
CA LYS A 242 14.81 -6.51 -3.54
C LYS A 242 13.83 -7.50 -2.91
N ALA A 243 14.02 -7.89 -1.65
CA ALA A 243 13.09 -8.74 -0.91
C ALA A 243 11.71 -8.09 -0.80
N LEU A 244 11.66 -6.80 -0.42
CA LEU A 244 10.44 -6.04 -0.36
C LEU A 244 9.78 -5.88 -1.73
N LYS A 245 10.54 -5.55 -2.78
CA LYS A 245 10.02 -5.45 -4.15
C LYS A 245 9.34 -6.74 -4.61
N LEU A 246 9.93 -7.91 -4.29
CA LEU A 246 9.33 -9.21 -4.60
C LEU A 246 8.00 -9.41 -3.87
N LEU A 247 7.93 -9.06 -2.58
CA LEU A 247 6.68 -9.08 -1.80
C LEU A 247 5.63 -8.13 -2.40
N SER A 248 6.01 -6.89 -2.68
CA SER A 248 5.14 -5.87 -3.29
C SER A 248 4.58 -6.29 -4.64
N THR A 249 5.41 -6.98 -5.44
CA THR A 249 4.99 -7.57 -6.72
C THR A 249 3.97 -8.68 -6.52
N ARG A 250 4.18 -9.58 -5.54
CA ARG A 250 3.19 -10.63 -5.22
C ARG A 250 1.87 -10.04 -4.73
N ALA A 251 1.90 -8.94 -3.98
CA ALA A 251 0.72 -8.27 -3.47
C ALA A 251 -0.18 -7.65 -4.58
N LEU A 252 0.27 -7.60 -5.84
CA LEU A 252 -0.58 -7.21 -6.99
C LEU A 252 -1.57 -8.32 -7.38
N SER A 253 -1.34 -9.56 -6.94
CA SER A 253 -2.23 -10.68 -7.23
C SER A 253 -3.45 -10.64 -6.29
N PRO A 254 -4.67 -10.83 -6.81
CA PRO A 254 -5.85 -11.00 -5.96
C PRO A 254 -5.76 -12.25 -5.07
N ASP A 255 -4.93 -13.23 -5.42
CA ASP A 255 -4.70 -14.47 -4.67
C ASP A 255 -3.52 -14.40 -3.70
N PHE A 256 -2.94 -13.21 -3.50
CA PHE A 256 -1.83 -12.99 -2.59
C PHE A 256 -2.03 -13.62 -1.21
N PHE A 257 -3.15 -13.30 -0.55
CA PHE A 257 -3.48 -13.82 0.78
C PHE A 257 -3.62 -15.35 0.80
N ASN A 258 -4.35 -15.93 -0.14
CA ASN A 258 -4.56 -17.38 -0.21
C ASN A 258 -3.25 -18.12 -0.49
N THR A 259 -2.38 -17.55 -1.32
CA THR A 259 -1.06 -18.10 -1.63
C THR A 259 -0.21 -18.16 -0.37
N ILE A 260 -0.17 -17.07 0.41
CA ILE A 260 0.53 -17.01 1.70
C ILE A 260 -0.01 -18.08 2.66
N LEU A 261 -1.33 -18.16 2.85
CA LEU A 261 -1.92 -19.18 3.72
C LEU A 261 -1.55 -20.60 3.28
N SER A 262 -1.56 -20.87 1.98
CA SER A 262 -1.18 -22.18 1.43
C SER A 262 0.29 -22.51 1.69
N GLU A 263 1.20 -21.54 1.52
CA GLU A 263 2.63 -21.69 1.82
C GLU A 263 2.84 -22.11 3.29
N TYR A 264 2.32 -21.33 4.23
CA TYR A 264 2.48 -21.62 5.66
C TYR A 264 1.77 -22.91 6.10
N SER A 265 0.59 -23.20 5.53
CA SER A 265 -0.14 -24.41 5.87
C SER A 265 0.58 -25.66 5.39
N ARG A 266 1.12 -25.66 4.17
CA ARG A 266 1.87 -26.79 3.61
C ARG A 266 3.10 -27.12 4.43
N ASP A 267 3.70 -26.08 5.01
CA ASP A 267 4.93 -26.20 5.78
C ASP A 267 4.70 -26.44 7.28
N GLY A 268 3.44 -26.60 7.71
CA GLY A 268 3.10 -26.80 9.13
C GLY A 268 3.42 -25.59 10.01
N GLN A 269 3.53 -24.40 9.44
CA GLN A 269 3.99 -23.18 10.11
C GLN A 269 2.88 -22.19 10.48
N MET A 270 1.61 -22.59 10.36
CA MET A 270 0.46 -21.73 10.64
C MET A 270 0.49 -21.08 12.03
N SER A 271 0.97 -21.78 13.06
CA SER A 271 1.08 -21.21 14.40
C SER A 271 2.08 -20.05 14.48
N ALA A 272 3.22 -20.17 13.79
CA ALA A 272 4.22 -19.12 13.74
C ALA A 272 3.80 -17.97 12.81
N PHE A 273 3.10 -18.25 11.71
CA PHE A 273 2.47 -17.24 10.85
C PHE A 273 1.47 -16.38 11.63
N ILE A 274 0.60 -16.97 12.44
CA ILE A 274 -0.36 -16.21 13.26
C ILE A 274 0.37 -15.24 14.19
N LYS A 275 1.44 -15.69 14.86
CA LYS A 275 2.24 -14.82 15.75
C LYS A 275 2.94 -13.71 14.98
N GLU A 276 3.55 -14.04 13.84
CA GLU A 276 4.22 -13.10 12.94
C GLU A 276 3.27 -11.95 12.56
N VAL A 277 2.10 -12.28 12.02
CA VAL A 277 1.11 -11.28 11.59
C VAL A 277 0.55 -10.49 12.78
N GLN A 278 0.35 -11.12 13.95
CA GLN A 278 -0.08 -10.41 15.16
C GLN A 278 0.94 -9.36 15.63
N TYR A 279 2.23 -9.69 15.62
CA TYR A 279 3.27 -8.71 15.96
C TYR A 279 3.35 -7.58 14.93
N MET A 280 3.13 -7.89 13.64
CA MET A 280 2.98 -6.86 12.61
C MET A 280 1.77 -5.96 12.86
N GLY A 281 0.64 -6.52 13.31
CA GLY A 281 -0.54 -5.73 13.71
C GLY A 281 -0.26 -4.80 14.89
N LEU A 282 0.49 -5.27 15.89
CA LEU A 282 0.93 -4.43 17.02
C LEU A 282 1.87 -3.31 16.56
N LEU A 283 2.74 -3.57 15.58
CA LEU A 283 3.62 -2.56 14.96
C LEU A 283 2.83 -1.53 14.13
N LYS A 284 1.79 -1.96 13.41
CA LYS A 284 0.86 -1.05 12.73
C LYS A 284 0.18 -0.10 13.72
N ARG A 285 -0.35 -0.62 14.83
CA ARG A 285 -0.94 0.22 15.88
C ARG A 285 0.07 1.17 16.50
N ALA A 286 1.33 0.75 16.68
CA ALA A 286 2.39 1.65 17.13
C ALA A 286 2.65 2.79 16.14
N SER A 287 2.74 2.50 14.84
CA SER A 287 2.84 3.52 13.79
C SER A 287 1.68 4.51 13.87
N TYR A 288 0.44 4.03 14.03
CA TYR A 288 -0.75 4.88 14.09
C TYR A 288 -0.86 5.69 15.39
N ALA A 289 -0.39 5.14 16.50
CA ALA A 289 -0.29 5.84 17.78
C ALA A 289 0.69 7.02 17.67
N ASN A 290 1.76 6.87 16.89
CA ASN A 290 2.70 7.95 16.59
C ASN A 290 2.06 9.08 15.76
N PHE A 291 0.96 8.80 15.03
CA PHE A 291 0.13 9.81 14.36
C PHE A 291 -1.07 10.30 15.21
N GLY A 292 -1.17 9.86 16.47
CA GLY A 292 -2.25 10.25 17.39
C GLY A 292 -3.58 9.52 17.16
N GLN A 293 -3.58 8.41 16.43
CA GLN A 293 -4.80 7.66 16.07
C GLN A 293 -5.04 6.43 16.95
N GLU A 294 -4.05 6.02 17.74
CA GLU A 294 -4.08 4.83 18.60
C GLU A 294 -3.46 5.13 19.98
N ASP A 295 -3.57 4.17 20.90
CA ASP A 295 -3.01 4.30 22.26
C ASP A 295 -1.47 4.39 22.25
N ILE A 296 -0.92 5.41 22.91
CA ILE A 296 0.53 5.66 22.99
C ILE A 296 1.33 4.50 23.59
N SER A 297 0.70 3.63 24.36
CA SER A 297 1.31 2.40 24.90
C SER A 297 1.83 1.47 23.79
N TYR A 298 1.25 1.49 22.58
CA TYR A 298 1.80 0.73 21.46
C TYR A 298 3.17 1.27 21.01
N CYS A 299 3.35 2.59 20.97
CA CYS A 299 4.65 3.20 20.70
C CYS A 299 5.70 2.78 21.73
N ILE A 300 5.37 2.86 23.01
CA ILE A 300 6.26 2.50 24.13
C ILE A 300 6.71 1.04 24.04
N ASN A 301 5.84 0.16 23.56
CA ASN A 301 6.13 -1.26 23.41
C ASN A 301 6.71 -1.66 22.04
N SER A 302 6.80 -0.73 21.09
CA SER A 302 7.16 -1.04 19.69
C SER A 302 8.52 -1.72 19.52
N SER A 303 9.53 -1.39 20.35
CA SER A 303 10.82 -2.10 20.36
C SER A 303 10.67 -3.57 20.71
N ARG A 304 9.80 -3.88 21.68
CA ARG A 304 9.52 -5.26 22.09
C ARG A 304 8.80 -5.99 20.97
N TYR A 305 7.78 -5.38 20.35
CA TYR A 305 7.07 -5.99 19.23
C TYR A 305 7.99 -6.31 18.06
N LEU A 306 8.91 -5.40 17.71
CA LEU A 306 9.90 -5.63 16.66
C LEU A 306 10.87 -6.76 17.02
N SER A 307 11.31 -6.81 18.28
CA SER A 307 12.16 -7.91 18.77
C SER A 307 11.45 -9.26 18.68
N GLU A 308 10.18 -9.33 19.08
CA GLU A 308 9.40 -10.57 19.01
C GLU A 308 9.15 -10.99 17.56
N LEU A 309 8.85 -10.05 16.67
CA LEU A 309 8.75 -10.32 15.23
C LEU A 309 10.06 -10.89 14.68
N THR A 310 11.19 -10.30 15.06
CA THR A 310 12.52 -10.78 14.66
C THR A 310 12.76 -12.21 15.14
N ASN A 311 12.39 -12.51 16.40
CA ASN A 311 12.51 -13.85 16.96
C ASN A 311 11.66 -14.86 16.18
N VAL A 312 10.38 -14.57 15.93
CA VAL A 312 9.47 -15.47 15.20
C VAL A 312 9.96 -15.70 13.77
N THR A 313 10.28 -14.64 13.04
CA THR A 313 10.70 -14.74 11.62
C THR A 313 12.03 -15.46 11.46
N SER A 314 12.97 -15.29 12.41
CA SER A 314 14.26 -15.98 12.38
C SER A 314 14.13 -17.51 12.50
N GLN A 315 13.10 -17.99 13.19
CA GLN A 315 12.83 -19.42 13.36
C GLN A 315 12.14 -20.04 12.14
N MET A 316 11.51 -19.22 11.30
CA MET A 316 10.81 -19.67 10.09
C MET A 316 11.72 -19.72 8.87
N ARG A 317 12.93 -19.13 8.95
CA ARG A 317 13.92 -19.00 7.88
C ARG A 317 14.65 -20.32 7.58
N ASP A 318 13.91 -21.38 7.25
CA ASP A 318 14.45 -22.47 6.45
C ASP A 318 14.22 -22.13 4.98
N TRP A 319 15.31 -22.03 4.22
CA TRP A 319 15.34 -21.47 2.86
C TRP A 319 14.59 -22.34 1.85
N ARG A 320 13.27 -22.17 1.77
CA ARG A 320 12.41 -22.95 0.88
C ARG A 320 12.41 -22.36 -0.53
N GLU A 321 12.76 -23.21 -1.49
CA GLU A 321 12.68 -22.91 -2.93
C GLU A 321 11.24 -22.58 -3.36
N PRO A 322 11.05 -21.82 -4.44
CA PRO A 322 9.75 -21.65 -5.08
C PRO A 322 9.12 -23.01 -5.40
N PHE A 323 7.79 -23.10 -5.38
CA PHE A 323 7.12 -24.30 -5.87
C PHE A 323 7.46 -24.51 -7.35
N THR A 324 7.82 -25.74 -7.70
CA THR A 324 7.90 -26.14 -9.11
C THR A 324 6.53 -26.63 -9.57
N ASN A 325 6.23 -26.58 -10.88
CA ASN A 325 4.95 -27.06 -11.42
C ASN A 325 4.63 -28.54 -11.06
N ILE A 326 5.60 -29.29 -10.56
CA ILE A 326 5.45 -30.68 -10.09
C ILE A 326 4.76 -30.75 -8.71
N ASP A 327 4.84 -29.68 -7.91
CA ASP A 327 4.31 -29.61 -6.55
C ASP A 327 2.80 -29.28 -6.46
N TYR A 328 2.12 -29.24 -7.62
CA TYR A 328 0.66 -29.07 -7.74
C TYR A 328 -0.08 -30.40 -8.01
N GLU A 329 0.65 -31.49 -8.27
CA GLU A 329 0.06 -32.81 -8.61
C GLU A 329 0.24 -33.87 -7.50
N ARG A 330 0.55 -33.47 -6.25
CA ARG A 330 0.68 -34.39 -5.10
C ARG A 330 -0.28 -34.08 -3.97
#